data_AF-A0A2G9XSA8-F1
#
_entry.id   AF-A0A2G9XSA8-F1
#
_cell.length_a   1.000
_cell.length_b   1.000
_cell.length_c   1.000
_cell.angle_alpha   90.00
_cell.angle_beta   90.00
_cell.angle_gamma   90.00
#
_symmetry.space_group_name_H-M   'P 1'
#
loop_
_entity.id
_entity.type
_entity.pdbx_description
1 polymer ?
#
loop_
_entity_poly.entity_id
_entity_poly.type
_entity_poly.pdbx_seq_one_letter_code
_entity_poly.pdbx_strand_id
1 'polypeptide(L)' 'MPQVQAVIKAVDKPDDAFMCFQLGQMTGRPSESVVEVYQARKGKEWRVIAKSLGIKPRSPEFHALKRGEFVFNG' A
#
# COMPACT_ATOMS: atom_id res chain seq x y z
N MET A 1 -7.27 17.81 7.59
CA MET A 1 -6.85 16.51 7.02
C MET A 1 -5.38 16.57 6.56
N PRO A 2 -4.40 16.60 7.48
CA PRO A 2 -2.98 16.70 7.12
C PRO A 2 -2.38 15.39 6.58
N GLN A 3 -2.93 14.23 6.93
CA GLN A 3 -2.31 12.92 6.64
C GLN A 3 -2.38 12.52 5.16
N VAL A 4 -3.47 12.87 4.44
CA VAL A 4 -3.60 12.54 3.02
C VAL A 4 -2.59 13.32 2.19
N GLN A 5 -2.46 14.63 2.46
CA GLN A 5 -1.48 15.48 1.79
C GLN A 5 -0.04 15.03 2.05
N ALA A 6 0.25 14.54 3.26
CA ALA A 6 1.57 14.03 3.63
C ALA A 6 1.94 12.81 2.80
N VAL A 7 1.02 11.83 2.67
CA VAL A 7 1.25 10.63 1.83
C VAL A 7 1.45 11.01 0.37
N ILE A 8 0.61 11.88 -0.21
CA ILE A 8 0.72 12.30 -1.61
C ILE A 8 2.07 12.98 -1.88
N LYS A 9 2.58 13.79 -0.95
CA LYS A 9 3.89 14.44 -1.07
C LYS A 9 5.07 13.48 -0.88
N ALA A 10 4.84 12.34 -0.23
CA ALA A 10 5.87 11.38 0.14
C ALA A 10 5.99 10.21 -0.83
N VAL A 11 5.29 10.21 -1.96
CA VAL A 11 5.38 9.15 -2.97
C VAL A 11 5.74 9.74 -4.34
N ASP A 12 6.27 8.91 -5.25
CA ASP A 12 6.71 9.39 -6.56
C ASP A 12 5.57 9.64 -7.54
N LYS A 13 4.49 8.85 -7.44
CA LYS A 13 3.34 8.91 -8.35
C LYS A 13 2.04 8.88 -7.57
N PRO A 14 0.95 9.50 -8.09
CA PRO A 14 -0.37 9.42 -7.47
C PRO A 14 -0.84 7.97 -7.23
N ASP A 15 -0.52 7.06 -8.15
CA ASP A 15 -0.86 5.64 -8.03
C ASP A 15 -0.16 4.97 -6.84
N ASP A 16 1.05 5.43 -6.48
CA ASP A 16 1.77 4.92 -5.32
C ASP A 16 1.11 5.36 -4.00
N ALA A 17 0.50 6.56 -3.98
CA ALA A 17 -0.26 7.02 -2.81
C ALA A 17 -1.48 6.13 -2.60
N PHE A 18 -2.22 5.83 -3.68
CA PHE A 18 -3.34 4.90 -3.64
C PHE A 18 -2.92 3.54 -3.06
N MET A 19 -1.80 2.99 -3.53
CA MET A 19 -1.27 1.72 -3.01
C MET A 19 -0.91 1.79 -1.53
N CYS A 20 -0.32 2.89 -1.05
CA CYS A 20 -0.01 3.06 0.36
C CYS A 20 -1.27 3.09 1.24
N PHE A 21 -2.32 3.80 0.82
CA PHE A 21 -3.60 3.80 1.53
C PHE A 21 -4.25 2.43 1.54
N GLN A 22 -4.29 1.75 0.39
CA GLN A 22 -4.93 0.45 0.27
C GLN A 22 -4.23 -0.61 1.15
N LEU A 23 -2.90 -0.66 1.12
CA LEU A 23 -2.12 -1.55 1.97
C LEU A 23 -2.30 -1.22 3.46
N GLY A 24 -2.42 0.06 3.81
CA GLY A 24 -2.74 0.49 5.17
C GLY A 24 -4.07 -0.08 5.64
N GLN A 25 -5.12 0.07 4.84
CA GLN A 25 -6.45 -0.49 5.12
C GLN A 25 -6.44 -2.02 5.24
N MET A 26 -5.82 -2.72 4.28
CA MET A 26 -5.73 -4.19 4.27
C MET A 26 -4.96 -4.76 5.46
N THR A 27 -4.00 -4.00 6.00
CA THR A 27 -3.14 -4.45 7.10
C THR A 27 -3.53 -3.87 8.46
N GLY A 28 -4.54 -2.99 8.51
CA GLY A 28 -4.93 -2.26 9.71
C GLY A 28 -3.83 -1.32 10.24
N ARG A 29 -2.95 -0.85 9.36
CA ARG A 29 -1.81 0.02 9.71
C ARG A 29 -2.05 1.46 9.24
N PRO A 30 -1.48 2.45 9.94
CA PRO A 30 -1.44 3.82 9.45
C PRO A 30 -0.75 3.91 8.09
N SER A 31 -1.29 4.73 7.19
CA SER A 31 -0.73 4.97 5.85
C SER A 31 0.72 5.47 5.91
N GLU A 32 1.06 6.24 6.94
CA GLU A 32 2.41 6.76 7.20
C GLU A 32 3.41 5.62 7.40
N SER A 33 3.07 4.60 8.20
CA SER A 33 3.92 3.41 8.39
C SER A 33 4.10 2.61 7.10
N VAL A 34 3.10 2.63 6.21
CA VAL A 34 3.23 2.01 4.88
C VAL A 34 4.15 2.82 3.98
N VAL A 35 4.06 4.16 4.02
CA VAL A 35 4.95 5.07 3.28
C VAL A 35 6.40 4.88 3.72
N GLU A 36 6.67 4.69 5.02
CA GLU A 36 8.02 4.39 5.52
C GLU A 36 8.59 3.11 4.88
N VAL A 37 7.78 2.06 4.79
CA VAL A 37 8.17 0.80 4.17
C VAL A 37 8.35 0.95 2.66
N TYR A 38 7.50 1.73 1.99
CA TYR A 38 7.64 2.08 0.58
C TYR A 38 8.96 2.81 0.32
N GLN A 39 9.27 3.85 1.12
CA GLN A 39 10.52 4.61 1.00
C GLN A 39 11.75 3.74 1.25
N ALA A 40 11.72 2.89 2.29
CA ALA A 40 12.81 1.96 2.59
C ALA A 40 13.01 0.89 1.50
N ARG A 41 12.01 0.66 0.64
CA ARG A 41 12.02 -0.35 -0.43
C ARG A 41 11.73 0.27 -1.80
N LYS A 42 12.09 1.54 -1.99
CA LYS A 42 11.82 2.28 -3.21
C LYS A 42 12.37 1.54 -4.44
N GLY A 43 11.59 1.50 -5.52
CA GLY A 43 11.92 0.74 -6.73
C GLY A 43 11.71 -0.78 -6.64
N LYS A 44 11.17 -1.29 -5.52
CA LYS A 44 10.69 -2.69 -5.43
C LYS A 44 9.23 -2.78 -5.85
N GLU A 45 8.88 -3.94 -6.40
CA GLU A 45 7.51 -4.32 -6.69
C GLU A 45 6.61 -4.25 -5.45
N TRP A 46 5.37 -3.80 -5.62
CA TRP A 46 4.36 -3.72 -4.56
C TRP A 46 4.14 -5.04 -3.81
N ARG A 47 4.33 -6.16 -4.50
CA ARG A 47 4.29 -7.51 -3.91
C ARG A 47 5.31 -7.70 -2.78
N VAL A 48 6.51 -7.11 -2.91
CA VAL A 48 7.57 -7.17 -1.91
C VAL A 48 7.20 -6.31 -0.71
N ILE A 49 6.66 -5.11 -0.95
CA ILE A 49 6.19 -4.19 0.08
C ILE A 49 5.04 -4.83 0.88
N ALA A 50 4.02 -5.34 0.20
CA ALA A 50 2.89 -6.05 0.79
C ALA A 50 3.33 -7.24 1.67
N LYS A 51 4.26 -8.05 1.19
CA LYS A 51 4.84 -9.16 1.96
C LYS A 51 5.55 -8.66 3.23
N SER A 52 6.27 -7.54 3.15
CA SER A 52 6.97 -6.97 4.31
C SER A 52 6.03 -6.37 5.36
N LEU A 53 4.81 -6.01 4.97
CA LEU A 53 3.75 -5.55 5.88
C LEU A 53 2.96 -6.71 6.53
N GLY A 54 3.24 -7.96 6.14
CA GLY A 54 2.62 -9.17 6.68
C GLY A 54 1.44 -9.72 5.87
N ILE A 55 1.18 -9.20 4.67
CA ILE A 55 0.15 -9.76 3.78
C ILE A 55 0.59 -11.14 3.31
N LYS A 56 -0.26 -12.14 3.56
CA LYS A 56 0.04 -13.55 3.27
C LYS A 56 -0.09 -13.83 1.76
N PRO A 57 0.89 -14.48 1.10
CA PRO A 57 0.89 -14.70 -0.35
C PRO A 57 -0.29 -15.52 -0.91
N ARG A 58 -0.96 -16.32 -0.07
CA ARG A 58 -2.12 -17.15 -0.46
C ARG A 58 -3.46 -16.50 -0.12
N SER A 59 -3.45 -15.28 0.42
CA SER A 59 -4.68 -14.63 0.84
C SER A 59 -5.42 -14.08 -0.38
N PRO A 60 -6.78 -14.06 -0.36
CA PRO A 60 -7.57 -13.45 -1.43
C PRO A 60 -7.15 -12.00 -1.71
N GLU A 61 -6.75 -11.28 -0.67
CA GLU A 61 -6.32 -9.88 -0.71
C GLU A 61 -5.00 -9.71 -1.49
N PHE A 62 -4.07 -10.66 -1.37
CA PHE A 62 -2.84 -10.66 -2.16
C PHE A 62 -3.09 -11.01 -3.63
N HIS A 63 -4.05 -11.90 -3.90
CA HIS A 63 -4.48 -12.21 -5.26
C HIS A 63 -5.19 -11.02 -5.92
N ALA A 64 -6.05 -10.32 -5.18
CA ALA A 64 -6.69 -9.08 -5.59
C ALA A 64 -5.66 -7.99 -5.91
N LEU A 65 -4.67 -7.80 -5.02
CA LEU A 65 -3.54 -6.90 -5.23
C LEU A 65 -2.78 -7.20 -6.54
N LYS A 66 -2.52 -8.49 -6.82
CA LYS A 66 -1.76 -8.91 -8.02
C LYS A 66 -2.52 -8.68 -9.33
N ARG A 67 -3.85 -8.68 -9.29
CA ARG A 67 -4.71 -8.48 -10.49
C ARG A 67 -5.10 -7.02 -10.70
N GLY A 68 -4.73 -6.11 -9.79
CA GLY A 68 -5.27 -4.75 -9.79
C GLY A 68 -6.78 -4.72 -9.53
N GLU A 69 -7.34 -5.83 -9.03
CA GLU A 69 -8.75 -5.98 -8.68
C GLU A 69 -8.93 -5.38 -7.28
N PHE A 70 -8.93 -4.06 -7.22
CA PHE A 70 -9.26 -3.35 -5.98
C PHE A 70 -10.78 -3.30 -5.86
N VAL A 71 -11.36 -4.22 -5.08
CA VAL A 71 -12.77 -4.16 -4.74
C VAL A 71 -12.98 -3.03 -3.74
N PHE A 72 -13.60 -1.95 -4.18
CA PHE A 72 -14.06 -0.87 -3.32
C PHE A 72 -15.44 -1.25 -2.78
N ASN A 73 -15.49 -1.86 -1.60
CA ASN A 73 -16.74 -1.96 -0.87
C ASN A 73 -16.91 -0.64 -0.12
N GLY A 74 -17.68 0.26 -0.72
CA GLY A 74 -18.14 1.50 -0.10
C GLY A 74 -19.14 1.26 1.03
#